data_AF-A0AAI8KZ57-F1
#
_entry.id   AF-A0AAI8KZ57-F1
#
_cell.length_a   1.000
_cell.length_b   1.000
_cell.length_c   1.000
_cell.angle_alpha   90.00
_cell.angle_beta   90.00
_cell.angle_gamma   90.00
#
_symmetry.space_group_name_H-M   'P 1'
#
loop_
_entity.id
_entity.type
_entity.pdbx_description
1 polymer ?
#
loop_
_entity_poly.entity_id
_entity_poly.type
_entity_poly.pdbx_seq_one_letter_code
_entity_poly.pdbx_strand_id
1 'polypeptide(L)' 'MSARTRDEKMTVKEVITDLKVAPSTFYRWRQLGKAPRSIKLPNGDVRIRRSEYERWLAEREDAA' A
#
# COMPACT_ATOMS: atom_id res chain seq x y z
N MET A 1 -10.38 9.24 -24.05
CA MET A 1 -11.23 8.30 -23.30
C MET A 1 -10.38 7.60 -22.26
N SER A 2 -10.27 8.13 -21.04
CA SER A 2 -9.66 7.36 -19.96
C SER A 2 -10.75 6.51 -19.36
N ALA A 3 -10.80 5.23 -19.75
CA ALA A 3 -11.51 4.24 -18.98
C ALA A 3 -11.15 4.48 -17.52
N ARG A 4 -12.14 4.57 -16.61
CA ARG A 4 -11.87 4.58 -15.18
C ARG A 4 -11.18 3.24 -14.89
N THR A 5 -9.86 3.22 -14.99
CA THR A 5 -9.04 2.05 -14.72
C THR A 5 -9.44 1.63 -13.33
N ARG A 6 -9.97 0.40 -13.20
CA ARG A 6 -10.26 -0.15 -11.89
C ARG A 6 -8.93 -0.13 -11.15
N ASP A 7 -8.79 0.81 -10.21
CA ASP A 7 -7.58 0.97 -9.44
C ASP A 7 -7.22 -0.38 -8.83
N GLU A 8 -6.09 -0.91 -9.30
CA GLU A 8 -5.67 -2.27 -9.03
C GLU A 8 -5.39 -2.40 -7.54
N LYS A 9 -5.91 -3.48 -6.95
CA LYS A 9 -5.77 -3.71 -5.51
C LYS A 9 -4.62 -4.66 -5.30
N MET A 10 -3.57 -4.16 -4.68
CA MET A 10 -2.45 -4.95 -4.20
C MET A 10 -2.77 -5.54 -2.83
N THR A 11 -2.31 -6.75 -2.60
CA THR A 11 -2.25 -7.41 -1.31
C THR A 11 -1.07 -6.87 -0.51
N VAL A 12 -1.11 -7.06 0.81
CA VAL A 12 0.04 -6.75 1.67
C VAL A 12 1.29 -7.54 1.24
N LYS A 13 1.11 -8.79 0.77
CA LYS A 13 2.22 -9.62 0.28
C LYS A 13 2.90 -9.00 -0.94
N GLU A 14 2.12 -8.55 -1.93
CA GLU A 14 2.66 -7.88 -3.13
C GLU A 14 3.43 -6.62 -2.76
N VAL A 15 2.90 -5.78 -1.86
CA VAL A 15 3.58 -4.56 -1.41
C VAL A 15 4.90 -4.87 -0.68
N ILE A 16 4.90 -5.86 0.21
CA ILE A 16 6.12 -6.27 0.94
C ILE A 16 7.18 -6.82 -0.03
N THR A 17 6.76 -7.61 -1.02
CA THR A 17 7.64 -8.14 -2.07
C THR A 17 8.23 -7.03 -2.91
N ASP A 18 7.42 -6.05 -3.32
CA ASP A 18 7.85 -4.90 -4.12
C ASP A 18 8.87 -4.02 -3.36
N LEU A 19 8.54 -3.67 -2.11
CA LEU A 19 9.41 -2.88 -1.23
C LEU A 19 10.65 -3.63 -0.72
N LYS A 20 10.70 -4.95 -0.90
CA LYS A 20 11.73 -5.84 -0.35
C LYS A 20 11.94 -5.70 1.16
N VAL A 21 10.85 -5.50 1.90
CA VAL A 21 10.87 -5.39 3.37
C VAL A 21 10.36 -6.66 4.03
N ALA A 22 10.57 -6.81 5.34
CA ALA A 22 9.92 -7.86 6.10
C ALA A 22 8.44 -7.52 6.37
N PRO A 23 7.53 -8.52 6.45
CA PRO A 23 6.13 -8.29 6.83
C PRO A 23 5.98 -7.57 8.17
N SER A 24 6.80 -7.92 9.16
CA SER A 24 6.82 -7.27 10.47
C SER A 24 7.08 -5.76 10.38
N THR A 25 7.98 -5.33 9.52
CA THR A 25 8.27 -3.92 9.25
C THR A 25 7.04 -3.21 8.68
N PHE A 26 6.39 -3.82 7.68
CA PHE A 26 5.19 -3.24 7.08
C PHE A 26 4.02 -3.14 8.07
N TYR A 27 3.78 -4.18 8.88
CA TYR A 27 2.76 -4.15 9.93
C TYR A 27 3.07 -3.11 11.02
N ARG A 28 4.35 -2.95 11.39
CA ARG A 28 4.78 -1.88 12.30
C ARG A 28 4.48 -0.50 11.71
N TRP A 29 4.77 -0.26 10.43
CA TRP A 29 4.40 1.00 9.78
C TRP A 29 2.90 1.24 9.78
N ARG A 30 2.10 0.19 9.57
CA ARG A 30 0.63 0.30 9.66
C ARG A 30 0.16 0.72 11.05
N GLN A 31 0.72 0.12 12.10
CA GLN A 31 0.40 0.49 13.49
C GLN A 31 0.81 1.93 13.82
N LEU A 32 1.93 2.39 13.25
CA LEU A 32 2.43 3.75 13.43
C LEU A 32 1.76 4.79 12.51
N GLY A 33 0.79 4.39 11.67
CA GLY A 33 0.15 5.28 10.69
C GLY A 33 1.09 5.74 9.57
N LYS A 34 2.23 5.05 9.37
CA LYS A 34 3.27 5.37 8.38
C LYS A 34 3.17 4.54 7.09
N ALA A 35 2.15 3.70 6.94
CA ALA A 35 1.93 2.86 5.78
C ALA A 35 0.92 3.48 4.80
N PRO A 36 0.86 3.02 3.54
CA PRO A 36 -0.13 3.50 2.58
C PRO A 36 -1.56 3.22 3.05
N ARG A 37 -2.50 4.03 2.54
CA ARG A 37 -3.93 3.85 2.84
C ARG A 37 -4.38 2.47 2.40
N SER A 38 -5.07 1.80 3.32
CA SER A 38 -5.39 0.40 3.20
C SER A 38 -6.84 0.15 3.53
N ILE A 39 -7.46 -0.72 2.74
CA ILE A 39 -8.86 -1.12 2.83
C ILE A 39 -8.89 -2.46 3.57
N LYS A 40 -9.53 -2.47 4.73
CA LYS A 40 -9.82 -3.70 5.47
C LYS A 40 -11.10 -4.31 4.90
N LEU A 41 -11.01 -5.55 4.44
CA LEU A 41 -12.15 -6.31 3.95
C LEU A 41 -12.86 -7.03 5.11
N PRO A 42 -14.15 -7.42 4.95
CA PRO A 42 -14.90 -8.11 5.99
C PRO A 42 -14.30 -9.46 6.43
N ASN A 43 -13.55 -10.11 5.54
CA ASN A 43 -12.81 -11.36 5.82
C ASN A 43 -11.49 -11.14 6.58
N GLY A 44 -11.15 -9.90 6.95
CA GLY A 44 -9.91 -9.55 7.66
C GLY A 44 -8.72 -9.27 6.75
N ASP A 45 -8.83 -9.55 5.45
CA ASP A 45 -7.80 -9.22 4.48
C ASP A 45 -7.61 -7.72 4.32
N VAL A 46 -6.41 -7.35 3.89
CA VAL A 46 -6.05 -5.98 3.59
C VAL A 46 -5.74 -5.84 2.10
N ARG A 47 -6.31 -4.82 1.50
CA ARG A 47 -6.01 -4.41 0.13
C ARG A 47 -5.54 -2.97 0.10
N ILE A 48 -4.53 -2.69 -0.70
CA ILE A 48 -3.94 -1.38 -0.91
C ILE A 48 -4.21 -1.03 -2.36
N ARG A 49 -4.68 0.19 -2.64
CA ARG A 49 -4.84 0.64 -4.01
C ARG A 49 -3.45 0.96 -4.58
N ARG A 50 -3.17 0.54 -5.81
CA ARG A 50 -1.88 0.83 -6.47
C ARG A 50 -1.62 2.33 -6.51
N SER A 51 -2.64 3.15 -6.82
CA SER A 51 -2.50 4.61 -6.82
C SER A 51 -2.13 5.21 -5.45
N GLU A 52 -2.68 4.65 -4.36
CA GLU A 52 -2.37 5.10 -2.99
C GLU A 52 -0.98 4.65 -2.55
N TYR A 53 -0.54 3.47 -3.01
CA TYR A 53 0.82 3.00 -2.79
C TYR A 53 1.85 3.88 -3.51
N GLU A 54 1.62 4.19 -4.79
CA GLU A 54 2.47 5.08 -5.58
C GLU A 54 2.51 6.50 -4.99
N ARG A 55 1.35 7.05 -4.56
CA ARG A 55 1.31 8.35 -3.87
C ARG A 55 2.14 8.34 -2.59
N TRP A 56 2.04 7.28 -1.81
CA TRP A 56 2.78 7.13 -0.56
C TRP A 56 4.29 7.03 -0.78
N LEU A 57 4.73 6.43 -1.90
CA LEU A 57 6.12 6.43 -2.35
C LEU A 57 6.58 7.83 -2.77
N ALA A 58 5.80 8.52 -3.61
CA ALA A 58 6.13 9.88 -4.06
C ALA A 58 6.28 10.87 -2.89
N GLU A 59 5.38 10.81 -1.90
CA GLU A 59 5.48 11.61 -0.66
C GLU A 59 6.78 11.36 0.14
N ARG A 60 7.46 10.22 -0.08
CA ARG A 60 8.72 9.86 0.59
C ARG A 60 9.95 10.11 -0.26
N GLU A 61 9.82 10.11 -1.58
CA GLU A 61 10.90 10.45 -2.50
C GLU A 61 11.25 11.94 -2.39
N ASP A 62 10.25 12.82 -2.24
CA ASP A 62 10.45 14.27 -2.03
C ASP A 62 10.89 14.65 -0.59
N ALA A 63 10.84 13.71 0.35
CA ALA A 63 11.22 13.94 1.75
C ALA A 63 12.70 13.62 2.05
N ALA A 64 13.51 13.37 1.01
CA ALA A 64 14.94 13.00 1.11
C ALA A 64 15.87 14.19 0.81
#